data_AF-A0A6B2GAC3-F1
#
_entry.id   AF-A0A6B2GAC3-F1
#
_cell.length_a   1.000
_cell.length_b   1.000
_cell.length_c   1.000
_cell.angle_alpha   90.00
_cell.angle_beta   90.00
_cell.angle_gamma   90.00
#
_symmetry.space_group_name_H-M   'P 1'
#
loop_
_entity.id
_entity.type
_entity.pdbx_description
1 polymer ?
#
loop_
_entity_poly.entity_id
_entity_poly.type
_entity_poly.pdbx_seq_one_letter_code
_entity_poly.pdbx_strand_id
1 'polypeptide(L)'
;FAVRAIIGLSNGPLYPIVHETIANYAPADERTWLLMLTHTGNIISLVVTFPTGGYLVENVPNGWKCIFYMSGVFGILSFILWVVFVYSEPEQNPWMTKAEQDYISRSIYPKGKPRAKTISNIPFRSIFKSHIFIYSHAHTLENYLFSI
;
A
#
# COMPACT_ATOMS: atom_id res chain seq x y z
N PHE A 1 25.26 4.33 -3.83
CA PHE A 1 24.58 3.20 -4.51
C PHE A 1 23.83 2.32 -3.51
N ALA A 2 24.51 1.77 -2.49
CA ALA A 2 23.90 0.89 -1.47
C ALA A 2 22.63 1.46 -0.81
N VAL A 3 22.64 2.72 -0.36
CA VAL A 3 21.46 3.36 0.27
C VAL A 3 20.24 3.38 -0.64
N ARG A 4 20.41 3.63 -1.94
CA ARG A 4 19.30 3.61 -2.89
C ARG A 4 18.75 2.20 -3.12
N ALA A 5 19.62 1.19 -3.15
CA ALA A 5 19.20 -0.20 -3.26
C ALA A 5 18.37 -0.63 -2.04
N ILE A 6 18.79 -0.22 -0.83
CA ILE A 6 18.05 -0.49 0.41
C ILE A 6 16.68 0.18 0.38
N ILE A 7 16.60 1.46 -0.01
CA ILE A 7 15.32 2.17 -0.14
C ILE A 7 14.40 1.43 -1.11
N GLY A 8 14.89 1.03 -2.29
CA GLY A 8 14.10 0.28 -3.26
C GLY A 8 13.56 -1.04 -2.69
N LEU A 9 14.42 -1.79 -2.00
CA LEU A 9 14.04 -3.07 -1.38
C LEU A 9 13.00 -2.88 -0.27
N SER A 10 13.16 -1.85 0.57
CA SER A 10 12.24 -1.55 1.67
C SER A 10 10.88 -1.04 1.20
N ASN A 11 10.81 -0.32 0.07
CA ASN A 11 9.56 0.25 -0.44
C ASN A 11 8.75 -0.74 -1.29
N GLY A 12 9.41 -1.76 -1.88
CA GLY A 12 8.76 -2.76 -2.73
C GLY A 12 7.50 -3.42 -2.11
N PRO A 13 7.51 -3.89 -0.86
CA PRO A 13 6.37 -4.59 -0.28
C PRO A 13 5.26 -3.68 0.26
N LEU A 14 5.41 -2.36 0.23
CA LEU A 14 4.43 -1.46 0.88
C LEU A 14 3.04 -1.56 0.23
N TYR A 15 2.97 -1.53 -1.10
CA TYR A 15 1.70 -1.66 -1.82
C TYR A 15 0.98 -3.00 -1.55
N PRO A 16 1.63 -4.17 -1.69
CA PRO A 16 0.94 -5.42 -1.40
C PRO A 16 0.49 -5.54 0.06
N ILE A 17 1.28 -5.04 1.03
CA ILE A 17 0.88 -5.00 2.44
C ILE A 17 -0.39 -4.17 2.63
N VAL A 18 -0.43 -2.94 2.09
CA VAL A 18 -1.61 -2.07 2.21
C VAL A 18 -2.83 -2.69 1.55
N HIS A 19 -2.67 -3.27 0.36
CA HIS A 19 -3.76 -3.93 -0.36
C HIS A 19 -4.27 -5.18 0.37
N GLU A 20 -3.40 -5.92 1.05
CA GLU A 20 -3.76 -7.06 1.90
C GLU A 20 -4.50 -6.59 3.15
N THR A 21 -3.98 -5.58 3.85
CA THR A 21 -4.66 -4.99 5.02
C THR A 21 -6.07 -4.53 4.65
N ILE A 22 -6.22 -3.75 3.58
CA ILE A 22 -7.56 -3.31 3.14
C ILE A 22 -8.45 -4.51 2.78
N ALA A 23 -7.90 -5.57 2.18
CA ALA A 23 -8.66 -6.78 1.86
C ALA A 23 -9.19 -7.52 3.10
N ASN A 24 -8.49 -7.43 4.23
CA ASN A 24 -8.88 -8.09 5.48
C ASN A 24 -9.92 -7.28 6.28
N TYR A 25 -10.05 -5.98 6.01
CA TYR A 25 -10.93 -5.07 6.75
C TYR A 25 -12.16 -4.62 5.94
N ALA A 26 -12.06 -4.59 4.60
CA ALA A 26 -13.11 -4.04 3.75
C ALA A 26 -13.94 -5.13 3.05
N PRO A 27 -15.28 -5.07 3.13
CA PRO A 27 -16.18 -5.84 2.27
C PRO A 27 -15.92 -5.56 0.78
N ALA A 28 -16.31 -6.50 -0.10
CA ALA A 28 -16.06 -6.38 -1.54
C ALA A 28 -16.61 -5.10 -2.17
N ASP A 29 -17.76 -4.62 -1.67
CA ASP A 29 -18.44 -3.43 -2.19
C ASP A 29 -17.70 -2.12 -1.85
N GLU A 30 -17.08 -2.05 -0.68
CA GLU A 30 -16.40 -0.84 -0.18
C GLU A 30 -14.89 -0.86 -0.44
N ARG A 31 -14.33 -2.04 -0.69
CA ARG A 31 -12.89 -2.24 -0.90
C ARG A 31 -12.32 -1.37 -2.01
N THR A 32 -13.01 -1.28 -3.15
CA THR A 32 -12.56 -0.46 -4.28
C THR A 32 -12.50 1.01 -3.90
N TRP A 33 -13.49 1.50 -3.15
CA TRP A 33 -13.53 2.88 -2.71
C TRP A 33 -12.38 3.21 -1.74
N LEU A 34 -12.08 2.31 -0.78
CA LEU A 34 -10.96 2.47 0.14
C LEU A 34 -9.59 2.42 -0.55
N LEU A 35 -9.44 1.57 -1.57
CA LEU A 35 -8.23 1.54 -2.41
C LEU A 35 -8.06 2.85 -3.20
N MET A 36 -9.15 3.37 -3.78
CA MET A 36 -9.13 4.65 -4.49
C MET A 36 -8.77 5.80 -3.54
N LEU A 37 -9.35 5.84 -2.35
CA LEU A 37 -9.03 6.84 -1.33
C LEU A 37 -7.54 6.82 -0.96
N THR A 38 -6.97 5.63 -0.79
CA THR A 38 -5.54 5.45 -0.51
C THR A 38 -4.68 5.99 -1.65
N HIS A 39 -5.06 5.68 -2.89
CA HIS A 39 -4.33 6.16 -4.07
C HIS A 39 -4.42 7.69 -4.22
N THR A 40 -5.59 8.27 -4.00
CA THR A 40 -5.77 9.73 -4.01
C THR A 40 -4.96 10.39 -2.91
N GLY A 41 -4.88 9.79 -1.72
CA GLY A 41 -3.99 10.26 -0.64
C GLY A 41 -2.52 10.33 -1.06
N ASN A 42 -2.04 9.33 -1.81
CA ASN A 42 -0.70 9.35 -2.38
C ASN A 42 -0.51 10.46 -3.43
N ILE A 43 -1.50 10.76 -4.26
CA ILE A 43 -1.41 11.87 -5.21
C ILE A 43 -1.37 13.21 -4.47
N ILE A 44 -2.24 13.40 -3.47
CA ILE A 44 -2.28 14.62 -2.65
C ILE A 44 -0.92 14.85 -1.97
N SER A 45 -0.30 13.81 -1.42
CA SER A 45 0.99 13.94 -0.76
C SER A 45 2.09 14.41 -1.72
N LEU A 46 2.08 13.95 -2.98
CA LEU A 46 3.01 14.42 -4.01
C LEU A 46 2.79 15.89 -4.36
N VAL A 47 1.52 16.30 -4.52
CA VAL A 47 1.14 17.69 -4.81
C VAL A 47 1.62 18.64 -3.72
N VAL A 48 1.63 18.20 -2.45
CA VAL A 48 2.17 18.99 -1.34
C VAL A 48 3.70 18.93 -1.30
N THR A 49 4.28 17.74 -1.46
CA THR A 49 5.72 17.51 -1.26
C THR A 49 6.58 18.24 -2.29
N PHE A 50 6.18 18.26 -3.58
CA PHE A 50 7.00 18.87 -4.62
C PHE A 50 7.15 20.39 -4.48
N PRO A 51 6.08 21.20 -4.31
CA PRO A 51 6.20 22.64 -4.09
C PRO A 51 6.94 22.97 -2.79
N THR A 52 6.63 22.25 -1.70
CA THR A 52 7.32 22.46 -0.42
C THR A 52 8.81 22.18 -0.56
N GLY A 53 9.20 21.10 -1.24
CA GLY A 53 10.59 20.79 -1.54
C GLY A 53 11.28 21.88 -2.36
N GLY A 54 10.64 22.37 -3.43
CA GLY A 54 11.18 23.46 -4.25
C GLY A 54 11.40 24.74 -3.44
N TYR A 55 10.40 25.14 -2.67
CA TYR A 55 10.44 26.33 -1.82
C TYR A 55 11.59 26.28 -0.80
N LEU A 56 11.79 25.13 -0.15
CA LEU A 56 12.82 24.94 0.86
C LEU A 56 14.23 25.01 0.29
N VAL A 57 14.47 24.47 -0.91
CA VAL A 57 15.79 24.53 -1.55
C VAL A 57 16.16 25.96 -1.95
N GLU A 58 15.18 26.75 -2.41
CA GLU A 58 15.40 28.12 -2.88
C GLU A 58 15.59 29.13 -1.75
N ASN A 59 14.78 29.02 -0.68
CA ASN A 59 14.69 30.06 0.36
C ASN A 59 15.54 29.77 1.61
N VAL A 60 16.03 28.53 1.79
CA VAL A 60 16.76 28.12 3.01
C VAL A 60 18.21 27.72 2.69
N PRO A 61 19.22 28.28 3.39
CA PRO A 61 20.60 27.81 3.28
C PRO A 61 20.70 26.32 3.65
N ASN A 62 21.23 25.50 2.75
CA ASN A 62 21.23 24.03 2.88
C ASN A 62 19.83 23.38 2.91
N GLY A 63 18.82 23.97 2.26
CA GLY A 63 17.44 23.48 2.25
C GLY A 63 17.27 21.99 1.90
N TRP A 64 18.17 21.42 1.09
CA TRP A 64 18.20 19.99 0.79
C TRP A 64 18.34 19.11 2.06
N LYS A 65 19.14 19.53 3.05
CA LYS A 65 19.29 18.82 4.34
C LYS A 65 18.00 18.87 5.14
N CYS A 66 17.33 20.03 5.16
CA CYS A 66 16.05 20.20 5.85
C CYS A 66 14.97 19.28 5.28
N ILE A 67 14.93 19.07 3.97
CA ILE A 67 14.00 18.13 3.32
C ILE A 67 14.23 16.69 3.82
N PHE A 68 15.49 16.26 3.97
CA PHE A 68 15.79 14.95 4.52
C PHE A 68 15.35 14.82 5.99
N TYR A 69 15.56 15.84 6.81
CA TYR A 69 15.11 15.80 8.21
C TYR A 69 13.58 15.79 8.33
N MET A 70 12.88 16.63 7.57
CA MET A 70 11.41 16.66 7.59
C MET A 70 10.79 15.37 7.07
N SER A 71 11.29 14.82 5.96
CA SER A 71 10.79 13.55 5.43
C SER A 71 11.09 12.39 6.38
N GLY A 72 12.24 12.40 7.07
CA GLY A 72 12.56 11.43 8.12
C GLY A 72 11.61 11.50 9.32
N VAL A 73 11.36 12.70 9.85
CA VAL A 73 10.43 12.90 10.99
C VAL A 73 9.01 12.49 10.60
N PHE A 74 8.54 12.91 9.43
CA PHE A 74 7.22 12.53 8.94
C PHE A 74 7.12 11.01 8.75
N GLY A 75 8.13 10.37 8.18
CA GLY A 75 8.17 8.91 8.02
C GLY A 75 8.13 8.16 9.35
N ILE A 76 8.87 8.62 10.37
CA ILE A 76 8.85 8.02 11.72
C ILE A 76 7.47 8.21 12.34
N LEU A 77 6.88 9.40 12.25
CA LEU A 77 5.54 9.67 12.77
C LEU A 77 4.49 8.78 12.09
N SER A 78 4.52 8.67 10.76
CA SER A 78 3.63 7.79 10.00
C SER A 78 3.82 6.32 10.38
N PHE A 79 5.06 5.87 10.62
CA PHE A 79 5.34 4.51 11.07
C PHE A 79 4.74 4.25 12.47
N ILE A 80 4.89 5.18 13.41
CA ILE A 80 4.29 5.07 14.74
C ILE A 80 2.76 4.99 14.62
N LEU A 81 2.15 5.87 13.84
CA LEU A 81 0.70 5.85 13.60
C LEU A 81 0.26 4.52 12.97
N TRP A 82 1.01 4.00 12.01
CA TRP A 82 0.72 2.71 11.40
C TRP A 82 0.76 1.57 12.41
N VAL A 83 1.83 1.47 13.21
CA VAL A 83 1.98 0.40 14.22
C VAL A 83 0.92 0.50 15.32
N VAL A 84 0.52 1.71 15.69
CA VAL A 84 -0.53 1.92 16.69
C VAL A 84 -1.87 1.52 16.09
N PHE A 85 -2.30 2.08 14.96
CA PHE A 85 -3.69 1.98 14.49
C PHE A 85 -3.98 0.78 13.58
N VAL A 86 -2.99 0.21 12.91
CA VAL A 86 -3.20 -0.83 11.90
C VAL A 86 -2.81 -2.20 12.45
N TYR A 87 -3.80 -3.09 12.52
CA TYR A 87 -3.58 -4.50 12.83
C TYR A 87 -3.77 -5.36 11.58
N SER A 88 -3.15 -6.53 11.57
CA SER A 88 -3.27 -7.47 10.45
C SER A 88 -4.60 -8.22 10.45
N GLU A 89 -5.18 -8.43 11.63
CA GLU A 89 -6.44 -9.13 11.80
C GLU A 89 -7.49 -8.25 12.49
N PRO A 90 -8.73 -8.21 11.98
CA PRO A 90 -9.81 -7.45 12.59
C PRO A 90 -10.08 -7.89 14.05
N GLU A 91 -9.89 -9.17 14.35
CA GLU A 91 -10.09 -9.77 15.68
C GLU A 91 -9.11 -9.25 16.73
N GLN A 92 -7.91 -8.83 16.31
CA GLN A 92 -6.85 -8.33 17.17
C GLN A 92 -6.97 -6.83 17.46
N ASN A 93 -7.87 -6.12 16.77
CA ASN A 93 -8.04 -4.69 16.91
C ASN A 93 -8.86 -4.36 18.18
N PRO A 94 -8.26 -3.73 19.21
CA PRO A 94 -8.97 -3.37 20.44
C PRO A 94 -9.95 -2.19 20.26
N TRP A 95 -9.83 -1.42 19.18
CA TRP A 95 -10.73 -0.28 18.90
C TRP A 95 -11.99 -0.67 18.15
N MET A 96 -12.10 -1.92 17.66
CA MET A 96 -13.23 -2.33 16.84
C MET A 96 -14.37 -2.89 17.69
N THR A 97 -15.60 -2.47 17.37
CA THR A 97 -16.79 -2.94 18.09
C THR A 97 -17.14 -4.37 17.67
N LYS A 98 -17.62 -5.20 18.60
CA LYS A 98 -18.03 -6.60 18.30
C LYS A 98 -19.03 -6.71 17.15
N ALA A 99 -19.96 -5.77 17.02
CA ALA A 99 -20.93 -5.72 15.93
C ALA A 99 -20.26 -5.50 14.56
N GLU A 100 -19.24 -4.65 14.52
CA GLU A 100 -18.45 -4.36 13.32
C GLU A 100 -17.56 -5.56 12.94
N GLN A 101 -16.94 -6.21 13.93
CA GLN A 101 -16.17 -7.44 13.72
C GLN A 101 -17.01 -8.54 13.08
N ASP A 102 -18.23 -8.75 13.57
CA ASP A 102 -19.15 -9.77 13.04
C ASP A 102 -19.65 -9.42 11.63
N TYR A 103 -19.91 -8.13 11.36
CA TYR A 103 -20.25 -7.65 10.02
C TYR A 103 -19.12 -7.88 9.00
N ILE A 104 -17.88 -7.50 9.33
CA ILE A 104 -16.71 -7.70 8.48
C ILE A 104 -16.46 -9.20 8.25
N SER A 105 -16.51 -10.00 9.32
CA SER A 105 -16.25 -11.45 9.22
C SER A 105 -17.27 -12.14 8.32
N ARG A 106 -18.55 -11.81 8.44
CA ARG A 106 -19.63 -12.39 7.61
C ARG A 106 -19.60 -11.90 6.17
N SER A 107 -19.24 -10.64 5.93
CA SER A 107 -19.20 -10.06 4.59
C SER A 107 -17.99 -10.53 3.78
N ILE A 108 -16.81 -10.65 4.41
CA ILE A 108 -15.59 -11.13 3.74
C ILE A 108 -15.59 -12.66 3.62
N TYR A 109 -16.06 -13.38 4.64
CA TYR A 109 -16.03 -14.84 4.68
C TYR A 109 -17.41 -15.45 4.96
N PRO A 110 -18.36 -15.37 4.01
CA PRO A 110 -19.71 -15.91 4.19
C PRO A 110 -19.74 -17.45 4.39
N LYS A 111 -18.66 -18.15 4.04
CA LYS A 111 -18.49 -19.61 4.22
C LYS A 111 -17.44 -19.97 5.29
N GLY A 112 -17.04 -19.01 6.11
CA GLY A 112 -15.99 -19.17 7.13
C GLY A 112 -14.59 -18.79 6.64
N LYS A 113 -13.74 -18.34 7.57
CA LYS A 113 -12.37 -17.84 7.30
C LYS A 113 -11.51 -18.99 6.75
N PRO A 114 -10.92 -18.86 5.55
CA PRO A 114 -10.03 -19.88 5.01
C PRO A 114 -8.75 -19.99 5.84
N ARG A 115 -8.16 -21.18 5.89
CA ARG A 115 -6.88 -21.40 6.58
C ARG A 115 -5.80 -20.50 5.97
N ALA A 116 -4.95 -19.93 6.83
CA ALA A 116 -3.84 -19.07 6.40
C ALA A 116 -3.03 -19.75 5.28
N LYS A 117 -2.92 -19.07 4.14
CA LYS A 117 -2.20 -19.62 2.98
C LYS A 117 -0.70 -19.59 3.26
N THR A 118 -0.08 -20.76 3.29
CA THR A 118 1.39 -20.89 3.35
C THR A 118 1.99 -20.73 1.95
N ILE A 119 3.19 -20.14 1.82
CA ILE A 119 3.91 -19.96 0.54
C ILE A 119 4.00 -21.26 -0.27
N SER A 120 4.12 -22.41 0.42
CA SER A 120 4.17 -23.74 -0.20
C SER A 120 2.91 -24.13 -0.98
N ASN A 121 1.76 -23.47 -0.74
CA ASN A 121 0.47 -23.83 -1.32
C ASN A 121 -0.03 -22.82 -2.36
N ILE A 122 0.84 -21.89 -2.79
CA ILE A 122 0.50 -20.89 -3.80
C ILE A 122 0.77 -21.46 -5.19
N PRO A 123 -0.24 -21.59 -6.07
CA PRO A 123 -0.07 -22.20 -7.39
C PRO A 123 0.54 -21.22 -8.40
N PHE A 124 1.81 -20.83 -8.19
CA PHE A 124 2.52 -19.85 -9.03
C PHE A 124 2.43 -20.18 -10.53
N ARG A 125 2.64 -21.44 -10.90
CA ARG A 125 2.57 -21.88 -12.30
C ARG A 125 1.20 -21.64 -12.95
N SER A 126 0.11 -21.69 -12.17
CA SER A 126 -1.24 -21.41 -12.66
C SER A 126 -1.49 -19.91 -12.78
N ILE A 127 -0.99 -19.12 -11.83
CA ILE A 127 -1.10 -17.65 -11.85
C ILE A 127 -0.39 -17.08 -13.10
N PHE A 128 0.85 -17.50 -13.36
CA PHE A 128 1.63 -17.03 -14.52
C PHE A 128 1.06 -17.47 -15.87
N LYS A 129 0.30 -18.57 -15.92
CA LYS A 129 -0.39 -19.04 -17.14
C LYS A 129 -1.80 -18.48 -17.29
N SER A 130 -2.27 -17.68 -16.34
CA SER A 130 -3.63 -17.13 -16.39
C SER A 130 -3.76 -16.11 -17.52
N HIS A 131 -4.94 -16.06 -18.13
CA HIS A 131 -5.22 -15.16 -19.25
C HIS A 131 -5.03 -13.68 -18.86
N ILE A 132 -5.34 -13.35 -17.60
CA ILE A 132 -5.21 -12.01 -17.01
C ILE A 132 -3.73 -11.61 -16.93
N PHE A 133 -2.84 -12.54 -16.57
CA PHE A 133 -1.40 -12.28 -16.53
C PHE A 133 -0.86 -11.98 -17.93
N ILE A 134 -1.26 -12.77 -18.94
CA ILE A 134 -0.82 -12.58 -20.33
C ILE A 134 -1.32 -11.24 -20.89
N TYR A 135 -2.61 -10.92 -20.69
CA TYR A 135 -3.18 -9.66 -21.18
C TYR A 135 -2.56 -8.42 -20.53
N SER A 136 -2.34 -8.44 -19.21
CA SER A 136 -1.72 -7.30 -18.52
C SER A 136 -0.29 -7.02 -19.01
N HIS A 137 0.49 -8.07 -19.28
CA HIS A 137 1.84 -7.93 -19.82
C HIS A 137 1.82 -7.47 -21.28
N ALA A 138 0.93 -8.02 -22.11
CA ALA A 138 0.77 -7.58 -23.50
C ALA A 138 0.38 -6.10 -23.60
N HIS A 139 -0.61 -5.67 -22.81
CA HIS A 139 -1.03 -4.27 -22.76
C HIS A 139 0.10 -3.36 -22.27
N THR A 140 0.86 -3.78 -21.26
CA THR A 140 2.00 -3.00 -20.77
C THR A 140 3.05 -2.83 -21.87
N LEU A 141 3.41 -3.91 -22.58
CA LEU A 141 4.37 -3.87 -23.69
C LEU A 141 3.91 -2.98 -24.84
N GLU A 142 2.62 -3.03 -25.18
CA GLU A 142 2.04 -2.16 -26.22
C GLU A 142 2.15 -0.67 -25.83
N ASN A 143 1.84 -0.31 -24.59
CA ASN A 143 2.00 1.06 -24.11
C ASN A 143 3.47 1.54 -24.13
N TYR A 144 4.43 0.65 -23.85
CA TYR A 144 5.85 1.00 -23.94
C TYR A 144 6.32 1.19 -25.39
N LEU A 145 5.81 0.40 -26.34
CA LEU A 145 6.16 0.50 -27.76
C LEU A 145 5.60 1.76 -28.42
N PHE A 146 4.41 2.23 -28.02
CA PHE A 146 3.82 3.48 -28.52
C PHE A 146 4.44 4.75 -27.92
N SER A 147 5.21 4.64 -26.84
CA SER A 147 5.85 5.77 -26.15
C SER A 147 7.30 6.05 -26.61
N ILE A 148 7.85 5.23 -27.53
CA ILE A 148 9.19 5.36 -28.14
C ILE A 148 9.03 5.87 -29.57
#